data_AF-A0A7W6H8K8-F1
#
_entry.id   AF-A0A7W6H8K8-F1
#
_cell.length_a   1.000
_cell.length_b   1.000
_cell.length_c   1.000
_cell.angle_alpha   90.00
_cell.angle_beta   90.00
_cell.angle_gamma   90.00
#
_symmetry.space_group_name_H-M   'P 1'
#
loop_
_entity.id
_entity.type
_entity.pdbx_description
1 polymer ?
#
loop_
_entity_poly.entity_id
_entity_poly.type
_entity_poly.pdbx_seq_one_letter_code
_entity_poly.pdbx_strand_id
1 'polypeptide(L)'
;MSSTDTDERAARPGGASIFDGPVATAASRADGRRNRNLQWLRAFAALSVVLYHASVYLDRFVGDDRFLRLFDGRFGLLGVAIFFAISGYLMAEILPRTDPWSFLTHRVVRIYPIFLIVLGSLIVARGKFAEFDLWAMTLVPVGEGRIYYLGVEWTLLFETSFYVFLFVCSLIGLKRHLDVVALIWLGSLSVAPFIVPLDQTILTPTAAQLPFMAVNAAFAGGLLLPRLIRLGLVQPALAVIAVGSMLLSGAFSFGGDRWVAAATAVFLVGFAVAYDRTFPVHDGVVARSLDRLGDWSYALYLCHAPLIIGLMISRPPIPAELLWVAGVLGPLCVAIPYGIIDIRLYAILKRGIDTAPGLVRIAIASVYVAAFLAVAGFAAIRGTGATAQAPIAQPVAAPRVPSTEPTAPTLVPVPTVPVPPPLRLP
;
A
#
# COMPACT_ATOMS: atom_id res chain seq x y z
N MET A 1 -21.10 50.09 59.93
CA MET A 1 -21.31 49.92 58.48
C MET A 1 -19.95 49.79 57.84
N SER A 2 -19.67 48.59 57.31
CA SER A 2 -18.53 48.09 56.52
C SER A 2 -17.28 48.98 56.34
N SER A 3 -16.29 48.66 57.18
CA SER A 3 -14.80 48.67 57.06
C SER A 3 -14.15 48.98 55.68
N THR A 4 -13.30 50.03 55.60
CA THR A 4 -11.79 50.03 55.54
C THR A 4 -11.20 49.53 54.20
N ASP A 5 -10.09 49.97 53.62
CA ASP A 5 -9.00 50.92 53.91
C ASP A 5 -8.21 51.01 52.57
N THR A 6 -7.93 52.20 52.04
CA THR A 6 -6.61 52.88 51.90
C THR A 6 -5.53 52.28 50.97
N ASP A 7 -4.93 53.22 50.23
CA ASP A 7 -3.52 53.32 49.81
C ASP A 7 -2.97 52.45 48.67
N GLU A 8 -1.90 52.84 47.98
CA GLU A 8 -1.29 54.09 47.51
C GLU A 8 -0.07 53.61 46.67
N ARG A 9 0.32 54.37 45.64
CA ARG A 9 1.68 54.44 45.04
C ARG A 9 2.43 53.20 44.48
N ALA A 10 2.68 53.33 43.17
CA ALA A 10 3.99 53.31 42.48
C ALA A 10 4.89 52.06 42.47
N ALA A 11 5.20 51.54 41.27
CA ALA A 11 6.53 51.07 40.86
C ALA A 11 6.62 50.76 39.35
N ARG A 12 7.66 51.26 38.68
CA ARG A 12 8.36 50.60 37.55
C ARG A 12 9.66 49.98 38.12
N PRO A 13 10.50 49.26 37.35
CA PRO A 13 10.32 48.04 36.55
C PRO A 13 11.30 46.91 37.00
N GLY A 14 11.15 45.68 36.52
CA GLY A 14 12.22 44.67 36.56
C GLY A 14 11.77 43.22 36.69
N GLY A 15 12.24 42.35 35.80
CA GLY A 15 12.11 40.90 35.94
C GLY A 15 12.06 40.15 34.62
N ALA A 16 13.20 40.06 33.91
CA ALA A 16 13.37 39.09 32.85
C ALA A 16 13.29 37.66 33.44
N SER A 17 12.27 36.90 33.06
CA SER A 17 12.25 35.45 33.22
C SER A 17 12.79 34.83 31.93
N ILE A 18 13.94 34.17 32.05
CA ILE A 18 14.73 33.56 30.96
C ILE A 18 14.18 32.16 30.57
N PHE A 19 12.88 31.89 30.76
CA PHE A 19 12.31 30.55 30.56
C PHE A 19 10.95 30.48 29.83
N ASP A 20 10.51 31.55 29.15
CA ASP A 20 9.33 31.46 28.27
C ASP A 20 9.75 31.38 26.79
N GLY A 21 10.24 30.21 26.39
CA GLY A 21 10.29 29.83 24.97
C GLY A 21 8.87 29.55 24.45
N PRO A 22 8.54 29.86 23.19
CA PRO A 22 7.18 29.70 22.68
C PRO A 22 6.87 28.21 22.44
N VAL A 23 6.41 27.52 23.49
CA VAL A 23 5.80 26.18 23.42
C VAL A 23 4.32 26.25 23.00
N ALA A 24 3.75 27.45 22.88
CA ALA A 24 2.38 27.65 22.41
C ALA A 24 2.36 28.16 20.97
N THR A 25 1.97 27.28 20.02
CA THR A 25 1.20 27.56 18.77
C THR A 25 1.30 26.46 17.70
N ALA A 26 1.65 25.22 18.05
CA ALA A 26 1.44 24.07 17.15
C ALA A 26 -0.03 23.60 17.09
N ALA A 27 -0.89 24.10 17.99
CA ALA A 27 -2.26 23.61 18.18
C ALA A 27 -3.37 24.44 17.50
N SER A 28 -3.05 25.41 16.63
CA SER A 28 -4.07 26.25 15.96
C SER A 28 -4.06 26.24 14.42
N ARG A 29 -3.46 25.23 13.77
CA ARG A 29 -3.54 25.08 12.30
C ARG A 29 -4.37 23.88 11.85
N ALA A 30 -5.49 23.64 12.51
CA ALA A 30 -6.55 22.77 12.01
C ALA A 30 -7.40 23.48 10.93
N ASP A 31 -6.73 24.13 9.97
CA ASP A 31 -7.34 24.56 8.72
C ASP A 31 -6.96 23.52 7.66
N GLY A 32 -7.91 23.07 6.85
CA GLY A 32 -7.87 21.89 5.98
C GLY A 32 -6.84 21.89 4.84
N ARG A 33 -5.58 22.28 5.11
CA ARG A 33 -4.48 22.27 4.16
C ARG A 33 -3.99 20.84 3.99
N ARG A 34 -4.39 20.23 2.88
CA ARG A 34 -3.87 18.95 2.37
C ARG A 34 -2.34 18.96 2.42
N ASN A 35 -1.73 17.99 3.11
CA ASN A 35 -0.27 17.87 3.17
C ASN A 35 0.27 17.54 1.77
N ARG A 36 0.96 18.50 1.16
CA ARG A 36 1.44 18.42 -0.23
C ARG A 36 2.50 17.34 -0.40
N ASN A 37 3.39 17.19 0.58
CA ASN A 37 4.46 16.20 0.55
C ASN A 37 3.90 14.79 0.48
N LEU A 38 2.82 14.50 1.22
CA LEU A 38 2.13 13.20 1.13
C LEU A 38 1.52 12.97 -0.25
N GLN A 39 1.08 14.01 -0.95
CA GLN A 39 0.54 13.88 -2.31
C GLN A 39 1.62 13.59 -3.32
N TRP A 40 2.75 14.26 -3.21
CA TRP A 40 3.91 13.99 -4.06
C TRP A 40 4.48 12.60 -3.81
N LEU A 41 4.47 12.16 -2.54
CA LEU A 41 4.90 10.81 -2.19
C LEU A 41 3.95 9.74 -2.74
N ARG A 42 2.64 10.00 -2.77
CA ARG A 42 1.66 9.15 -3.47
C ARG A 42 1.90 9.11 -4.98
N ALA A 43 2.21 10.25 -5.59
CA ALA A 43 2.54 10.34 -7.02
C ALA A 43 3.81 9.52 -7.35
N PHE A 44 4.86 9.69 -6.52
CA PHE A 44 6.10 8.93 -6.62
C PHE A 44 5.87 7.42 -6.47
N ALA A 45 5.07 7.01 -5.48
CA ALA A 45 4.72 5.61 -5.25
C ALA A 45 4.00 5.00 -6.46
N ALA A 46 2.98 5.67 -6.99
CA ALA A 46 2.26 5.19 -8.18
C ALA A 46 3.18 5.08 -9.39
N LEU A 47 4.00 6.10 -9.64
CA LEU A 47 4.93 6.10 -10.78
C LEU A 47 5.98 4.99 -10.66
N SER A 48 6.50 4.74 -9.45
CA SER A 48 7.45 3.65 -9.20
C SER A 48 6.86 2.28 -9.57
N VAL A 49 5.60 2.03 -9.19
CA VAL A 49 4.90 0.78 -9.55
C VAL A 49 4.64 0.69 -11.06
N VAL A 50 4.23 1.79 -11.70
CA VAL A 50 4.01 1.84 -13.16
C VAL A 50 5.30 1.57 -13.93
N LEU A 51 6.42 2.20 -13.53
CA LEU A 51 7.72 1.99 -14.16
C LEU A 51 8.16 0.53 -14.03
N TYR A 52 8.04 -0.06 -12.84
CA TYR A 52 8.33 -1.48 -12.64
C TYR A 52 7.46 -2.38 -13.52
N HIS A 53 6.13 -2.18 -13.53
CA HIS A 53 5.23 -3.02 -14.32
C HIS A 53 5.42 -2.85 -15.83
N ALA A 54 5.67 -1.63 -16.31
CA ALA A 54 6.03 -1.42 -17.72
C ALA A 54 7.31 -2.18 -18.09
N SER A 55 8.32 -2.17 -17.22
CA SER A 55 9.58 -2.87 -17.43
C SER A 55 9.46 -4.39 -17.37
N VAL A 56 8.81 -4.94 -16.35
CA VAL A 56 8.70 -6.40 -16.17
C VAL A 56 7.79 -7.03 -17.22
N TYR A 57 6.75 -6.31 -17.68
CA TYR A 57 5.89 -6.82 -18.75
C TYR A 57 6.57 -6.71 -20.12
N LEU A 58 7.40 -5.69 -20.37
CA LEU A 58 8.21 -5.65 -21.58
C LEU A 58 9.13 -6.88 -21.66
N ASP A 59 9.89 -7.16 -20.59
CA ASP A 59 10.75 -8.35 -20.50
C ASP A 59 9.95 -9.64 -20.77
N ARG A 60 8.82 -9.82 -20.10
CA ARG A 60 8.04 -11.06 -20.21
C ARG A 60 7.37 -11.28 -21.57
N PHE A 61 6.83 -10.23 -22.18
CA PHE A 61 6.05 -10.36 -23.42
C PHE A 61 6.88 -10.18 -24.69
N VAL A 62 8.00 -9.45 -24.60
CA VAL A 62 8.86 -9.07 -25.73
C VAL A 62 10.28 -9.63 -25.58
N GLY A 63 10.74 -9.96 -24.37
CA GLY A 63 12.08 -10.48 -24.11
C GLY A 63 13.15 -9.39 -23.95
N ASP A 64 12.75 -8.15 -23.64
CA ASP A 64 13.66 -7.02 -23.46
C ASP A 64 13.72 -6.58 -21.99
N ASP A 65 14.84 -6.88 -21.34
CA ASP A 65 15.07 -6.65 -19.91
C ASP A 65 15.73 -5.29 -19.58
N ARG A 66 16.04 -4.46 -20.59
CA ARG A 66 16.87 -3.26 -20.38
C ARG A 66 16.31 -2.29 -19.35
N PHE A 67 14.99 -2.10 -19.36
CA PHE A 67 14.31 -1.21 -18.42
C PHE A 67 14.05 -1.90 -17.08
N LEU A 68 13.99 -3.23 -17.06
CA LEU A 68 13.87 -4.00 -15.81
C LEU A 68 15.16 -3.92 -14.98
N ARG A 69 16.33 -3.80 -15.62
CA ARG A 69 17.60 -3.53 -14.93
C ARG A 69 17.65 -2.16 -14.25
N LEU A 70 16.84 -1.21 -14.71
CA LEU A 70 16.76 0.15 -14.15
C LEU A 70 15.61 0.29 -13.15
N PHE A 71 14.44 -0.25 -13.48
CA PHE A 71 13.21 -0.19 -12.70
C PHE A 71 12.80 -1.61 -12.29
N ASP A 72 13.63 -2.21 -11.43
CA ASP A 72 13.45 -3.57 -10.94
C ASP A 72 12.33 -3.70 -9.88
N GLY A 73 12.21 -4.89 -9.28
CA GLY A 73 11.20 -5.19 -8.26
C GLY A 73 11.23 -4.27 -7.04
N ARG A 74 12.34 -3.58 -6.77
CA ARG A 74 12.46 -2.66 -5.62
C ARG A 74 11.52 -1.46 -5.78
N PHE A 75 11.32 -0.98 -7.00
CA PHE A 75 10.37 0.12 -7.27
C PHE A 75 8.92 -0.30 -7.00
N GLY A 76 8.55 -1.53 -7.38
CA GLY A 76 7.25 -2.10 -7.07
C GLY A 76 7.04 -2.28 -5.55
N LEU A 77 8.01 -2.90 -4.87
CA LEU A 77 7.98 -3.13 -3.42
C LEU A 77 7.88 -1.82 -2.64
N LEU A 78 8.75 -0.85 -2.95
CA LEU A 78 8.77 0.45 -2.28
C LEU A 78 7.49 1.25 -2.53
N GLY A 79 6.99 1.28 -3.77
CA GLY A 79 5.75 1.98 -4.09
C GLY A 79 4.55 1.46 -3.31
N VAL A 80 4.38 0.13 -3.24
CA VAL A 80 3.32 -0.50 -2.42
C VAL A 80 3.52 -0.20 -0.93
N ALA A 81 4.75 -0.34 -0.42
CA ALA A 81 5.05 -0.07 0.98
C ALA A 81 4.76 1.40 1.37
N ILE A 82 5.03 2.36 0.48
CA ILE A 82 4.67 3.78 0.69
C ILE A 82 3.16 3.95 0.82
N PHE A 83 2.35 3.35 -0.07
CA PHE A 83 0.89 3.44 0.05
C PHE A 83 0.39 2.88 1.38
N PHE A 84 0.94 1.75 1.81
CA PHE A 84 0.56 1.12 3.09
C PHE A 84 1.00 1.95 4.30
N ALA A 85 2.21 2.52 4.28
CA ALA A 85 2.69 3.41 5.33
C ALA A 85 1.88 4.71 5.42
N ILE A 86 1.50 5.30 4.27
CA ILE A 86 0.59 6.46 4.22
C ILE A 86 -0.77 6.08 4.81
N SER A 87 -1.33 4.92 4.43
CA SER A 87 -2.61 4.46 4.96
C SER A 87 -2.55 4.27 6.48
N GLY A 88 -1.50 3.60 6.99
CA GLY A 88 -1.27 3.45 8.42
C GLY A 88 -1.20 4.79 9.15
N TYR A 89 -0.42 5.74 8.63
CA TYR A 89 -0.31 7.09 9.22
C TYR A 89 -1.66 7.82 9.25
N LEU A 90 -2.37 7.86 8.12
CA LEU A 90 -3.66 8.54 8.03
C LEU A 90 -4.69 7.90 8.96
N MET A 91 -4.70 6.57 9.10
CA MET A 91 -5.65 5.90 9.99
C MET A 91 -5.34 6.16 11.46
N ALA A 92 -4.06 6.28 11.86
CA ALA A 92 -3.69 6.67 13.21
C ALA A 92 -4.17 8.08 13.59
N GLU A 93 -4.27 9.00 12.62
CA GLU A 93 -4.83 10.34 12.84
C GLU A 93 -6.37 10.38 12.79
N ILE A 94 -7.00 9.55 11.95
CA ILE A 94 -8.45 9.59 11.70
C ILE A 94 -9.22 8.77 12.76
N LEU A 95 -8.79 7.54 13.04
CA LEU A 95 -9.56 6.59 13.84
C LEU A 95 -9.85 7.07 15.28
N PRO A 96 -8.92 7.71 16.02
CA PRO A 96 -9.20 8.18 17.38
C PRO A 96 -10.32 9.23 17.46
N ARG A 97 -10.53 9.99 16.37
CA ARG A 97 -11.45 11.14 16.27
C ARG A 97 -12.78 10.82 15.59
N THR A 98 -12.95 9.59 15.09
CA THR A 98 -14.12 9.18 14.32
C THR A 98 -14.88 8.07 15.06
N ASP A 99 -16.20 7.98 14.89
CA ASP A 99 -16.93 6.81 15.34
C ASP A 99 -16.61 5.59 14.45
N PRO A 100 -16.61 4.35 14.99
CA PRO A 100 -16.20 3.16 14.25
C PRO A 100 -17.03 2.95 12.97
N TRP A 101 -18.33 3.18 13.04
CA TRP A 101 -19.27 2.88 11.95
C TRP A 101 -19.09 3.83 10.77
N SER A 102 -18.97 5.14 11.02
CA SER A 102 -18.65 6.12 9.99
C SER A 102 -17.24 5.90 9.45
N PHE A 103 -16.28 5.53 10.30
CA PHE A 103 -14.92 5.20 9.86
C PHE A 103 -14.95 4.12 8.79
N LEU A 104 -15.54 2.96 9.08
CA LEU A 104 -15.54 1.83 8.15
C LEU A 104 -16.35 2.15 6.90
N THR A 105 -17.53 2.76 7.05
CA THR A 105 -18.38 3.14 5.91
C THR A 105 -17.64 4.08 4.96
N HIS A 106 -16.91 5.08 5.48
CA HIS A 106 -16.08 5.97 4.68
C HIS A 106 -14.95 5.27 3.95
N ARG A 107 -14.37 4.20 4.52
CA ARG A 107 -13.33 3.42 3.86
C ARG A 107 -13.91 2.54 2.75
N VAL A 108 -15.05 1.89 2.99
CA VAL A 108 -15.73 1.05 1.99
C VAL A 108 -16.10 1.87 0.75
N VAL A 109 -16.75 3.04 0.91
CA VAL A 109 -17.10 3.89 -0.25
C VAL A 109 -15.90 4.58 -0.90
N ARG A 110 -14.73 4.59 -0.25
CA ARG A 110 -13.50 5.09 -0.84
C ARG A 110 -12.89 4.09 -1.82
N ILE A 111 -12.99 2.79 -1.52
CA ILE A 111 -12.37 1.72 -2.31
C ILE A 111 -13.31 1.22 -3.41
N TYR A 112 -14.46 0.69 -3.02
CA TYR A 112 -15.28 -0.15 -3.91
C TYR A 112 -15.83 0.56 -5.16
N PRO A 113 -16.38 1.77 -5.08
CA PRO A 113 -17.08 2.36 -6.22
C PRO A 113 -16.17 2.54 -7.43
N ILE A 114 -14.99 3.16 -7.25
CA ILE A 114 -14.05 3.35 -8.35
C ILE A 114 -13.38 2.04 -8.76
N PHE A 115 -13.09 1.14 -7.82
CA PHE A 115 -12.59 -0.20 -8.12
C PHE A 115 -13.52 -0.94 -9.09
N LEU A 116 -14.83 -0.99 -8.80
CA LEU A 116 -15.82 -1.65 -9.64
C LEU A 116 -15.98 -0.96 -11.01
N ILE A 117 -15.91 0.37 -11.05
CA ILE A 117 -15.96 1.12 -12.32
C ILE A 117 -14.76 0.77 -13.20
N VAL A 118 -13.54 0.81 -12.66
CA VAL A 118 -12.32 0.48 -13.41
C VAL A 118 -12.31 -0.98 -13.83
N LEU A 119 -12.65 -1.89 -12.93
CA LEU A 119 -12.74 -3.32 -13.22
C LEU A 119 -13.75 -3.60 -14.34
N GLY A 120 -14.99 -3.15 -14.19
CA GLY A 120 -16.06 -3.40 -15.15
C GLY A 120 -15.77 -2.78 -16.52
N SER A 121 -15.30 -1.54 -16.56
CA SER A 121 -14.96 -0.86 -17.82
C SER A 121 -13.82 -1.54 -18.57
N LEU A 122 -12.78 -2.01 -17.88
CA LEU A 122 -11.65 -2.70 -18.53
C LEU A 122 -12.03 -4.11 -19.01
N ILE A 123 -12.85 -4.85 -18.24
CA ILE A 123 -13.40 -6.15 -18.68
C ILE A 123 -14.21 -5.97 -19.96
N VAL A 124 -15.11 -4.99 -19.98
CA VAL A 124 -15.94 -4.68 -21.16
C VAL A 124 -15.08 -4.25 -22.34
N ALA A 125 -14.12 -3.34 -22.14
CA ALA A 125 -13.25 -2.83 -23.20
C ALA A 125 -12.40 -3.94 -23.85
N ARG A 126 -12.04 -4.99 -23.10
CA ARG A 126 -11.25 -6.13 -23.60
C ARG A 126 -12.10 -7.33 -24.03
N GLY A 127 -13.42 -7.30 -23.81
CA GLY A 127 -14.32 -8.43 -24.09
C GLY A 127 -14.02 -9.68 -23.26
N LYS A 128 -13.40 -9.55 -22.08
CA LYS A 128 -12.88 -10.66 -21.26
C LYS A 128 -13.83 -11.08 -20.13
N PHE A 129 -15.11 -11.27 -20.45
CA PHE A 129 -16.15 -11.59 -19.44
C PHE A 129 -15.91 -12.90 -18.68
N ALA A 130 -15.17 -13.85 -19.25
CA ALA A 130 -14.81 -15.10 -18.58
C ALA A 130 -13.79 -14.92 -17.44
N GLU A 131 -13.04 -13.82 -17.42
CA GLU A 131 -12.06 -13.51 -16.37
C GLU A 131 -12.70 -12.84 -15.13
N PHE A 132 -14.04 -12.86 -15.06
CA PHE A 132 -14.83 -12.34 -13.97
C PHE A 132 -14.85 -13.33 -12.79
N ASP A 133 -14.17 -12.99 -11.69
CA ASP A 133 -14.15 -13.79 -10.46
C ASP A 133 -14.80 -13.03 -9.29
N LEU A 134 -15.98 -13.48 -8.87
CA LEU A 134 -16.73 -12.89 -7.76
C LEU A 134 -15.94 -12.89 -6.45
N TRP A 135 -15.08 -13.89 -6.22
CA TRP A 135 -14.27 -13.94 -5.00
C TRP A 135 -13.25 -12.81 -4.97
N ALA A 136 -12.57 -12.57 -6.10
CA ALA A 136 -11.60 -11.49 -6.22
C ALA A 136 -12.25 -10.10 -6.03
N MET A 137 -13.49 -9.94 -6.51
CA MET A 137 -14.25 -8.68 -6.35
C MET A 137 -14.61 -8.36 -4.90
N THR A 138 -14.67 -9.36 -4.03
CA THR A 138 -14.92 -9.13 -2.60
C THR A 138 -13.73 -8.46 -1.90
N LEU A 139 -12.54 -8.49 -2.48
CA LEU A 139 -11.30 -8.04 -1.83
C LEU A 139 -11.10 -8.65 -0.43
N VAL A 140 -11.69 -9.82 -0.16
CA VAL A 140 -11.49 -10.59 1.07
C VAL A 140 -10.30 -11.53 0.83
N PRO A 141 -9.42 -11.76 1.82
CA PRO A 141 -8.31 -12.71 1.73
C PRO A 141 -8.81 -14.16 1.68
N VAL A 142 -9.19 -14.61 0.50
CA VAL A 142 -9.78 -15.94 0.25
C VAL A 142 -8.77 -17.01 -0.15
N GLY A 143 -7.48 -16.67 -0.22
CA GLY A 143 -6.41 -17.56 -0.69
C GLY A 143 -6.12 -17.48 -2.19
N GLU A 144 -5.21 -18.34 -2.64
CA GLU A 144 -4.72 -18.42 -4.02
C GLU A 144 -5.72 -19.11 -4.98
N GLY A 145 -5.39 -19.16 -6.27
CA GLY A 145 -6.20 -19.84 -7.29
C GLY A 145 -7.43 -19.06 -7.78
N ARG A 146 -7.45 -17.74 -7.53
CA ARG A 146 -8.47 -16.79 -7.99
C ARG A 146 -7.95 -15.90 -9.12
N ILE A 147 -8.85 -15.33 -9.92
CA ILE A 147 -8.49 -14.39 -10.99
C ILE A 147 -8.70 -12.96 -10.52
N TYR A 148 -7.61 -12.30 -10.13
CA TYR A 148 -7.57 -10.85 -9.95
C TYR A 148 -7.20 -10.20 -11.28
N TYR A 149 -8.20 -9.66 -11.96
CA TYR A 149 -8.14 -9.19 -13.34
C TYR A 149 -7.21 -7.98 -13.56
N LEU A 150 -7.17 -7.04 -12.62
CA LEU A 150 -6.27 -5.89 -12.65
C LEU A 150 -4.83 -6.26 -12.25
N GLY A 151 -4.59 -7.48 -11.73
CA GLY A 151 -3.29 -7.97 -11.28
C GLY A 151 -2.67 -7.25 -10.07
N VAL A 152 -3.37 -6.28 -9.48
CA VAL A 152 -2.89 -5.42 -8.38
C VAL A 152 -3.88 -5.32 -7.22
N GLU A 153 -5.08 -5.89 -7.38
CA GLU A 153 -6.10 -6.02 -6.35
C GLU A 153 -5.61 -6.78 -5.13
N TRP A 154 -4.57 -7.61 -5.31
CA TRP A 154 -3.94 -8.33 -4.20
C TRP A 154 -3.45 -7.37 -3.10
N THR A 155 -3.15 -6.11 -3.40
CA THR A 155 -2.82 -5.12 -2.37
C THR A 155 -4.05 -4.55 -1.67
N LEU A 156 -5.19 -4.46 -2.36
CA LEU A 156 -6.43 -3.96 -1.79
C LEU A 156 -7.02 -4.93 -0.76
N LEU A 157 -6.79 -6.24 -0.88
CA LEU A 157 -7.21 -7.20 0.15
C LEU A 157 -6.52 -6.93 1.49
N PHE A 158 -5.26 -6.50 1.47
CA PHE A 158 -4.56 -6.11 2.70
C PHE A 158 -5.14 -4.81 3.25
N GLU A 159 -5.46 -3.84 2.39
CA GLU A 159 -6.03 -2.56 2.79
C GLU A 159 -7.45 -2.68 3.38
N THR A 160 -8.33 -3.46 2.75
CA THR A 160 -9.69 -3.73 3.28
C THR A 160 -9.62 -4.50 4.60
N SER A 161 -8.76 -5.53 4.69
CA SER A 161 -8.53 -6.29 5.92
C SER A 161 -7.98 -5.40 7.04
N PHE A 162 -7.06 -4.48 6.71
CA PHE A 162 -6.54 -3.50 7.65
C PHE A 162 -7.64 -2.58 8.19
N TYR A 163 -8.57 -2.13 7.35
CA TYR A 163 -9.69 -1.31 7.80
C TYR A 163 -10.69 -2.09 8.66
N VAL A 164 -10.98 -3.35 8.34
CA VAL A 164 -11.80 -4.22 9.20
C VAL A 164 -11.10 -4.46 10.55
N PHE A 165 -9.79 -4.71 10.55
CA PHE A 165 -8.99 -4.86 11.76
C PHE A 165 -9.06 -3.61 12.65
N LEU A 166 -8.83 -2.42 12.09
CA LEU A 166 -8.92 -1.16 12.84
C LEU A 166 -10.34 -0.87 13.33
N PHE A 167 -11.35 -1.22 12.54
CA PHE A 167 -12.74 -1.14 12.97
C PHE A 167 -12.99 -2.00 14.22
N VAL A 168 -12.54 -3.25 14.22
CA VAL A 168 -12.61 -4.13 15.39
C VAL A 168 -11.85 -3.55 16.58
N CYS A 169 -10.61 -3.10 16.40
CA CYS A 169 -9.85 -2.40 17.45
C CYS A 169 -10.63 -1.22 18.04
N SER A 170 -11.32 -0.47 17.19
CA SER A 170 -12.13 0.67 17.64
C SER A 170 -13.38 0.26 18.40
N LEU A 171 -14.02 -0.87 18.06
CA LEU A 171 -15.18 -1.39 18.79
C LEU A 171 -14.79 -1.87 20.19
N ILE A 172 -13.62 -2.51 20.34
CA ILE A 172 -13.12 -3.00 21.64
C ILE A 172 -12.37 -1.92 22.45
N GLY A 173 -12.45 -0.65 22.03
CA GLY A 173 -11.91 0.49 22.80
C GLY A 173 -10.40 0.77 22.60
N LEU A 174 -9.71 0.05 21.70
CA LEU A 174 -8.27 0.20 21.47
C LEU A 174 -7.88 1.36 20.52
N LYS A 175 -8.83 2.17 20.06
CA LYS A 175 -8.55 3.28 19.12
C LYS A 175 -7.59 4.35 19.65
N ARG A 176 -7.37 4.44 20.96
CA ARG A 176 -6.37 5.35 21.58
C ARG A 176 -5.00 4.70 21.81
N HIS A 177 -4.91 3.39 21.66
CA HIS A 177 -3.71 2.58 21.90
C HIS A 177 -3.19 1.94 20.61
N LEU A 178 -3.44 2.57 19.46
CA LEU A 178 -3.02 2.06 18.15
C LEU A 178 -1.50 1.93 18.05
N ASP A 179 -0.75 2.73 18.80
CA ASP A 179 0.69 2.60 18.90
C ASP A 179 1.12 1.29 19.59
N VAL A 180 0.46 0.90 20.69
CA VAL A 180 0.70 -0.38 21.35
C VAL A 180 0.29 -1.54 20.44
N VAL A 181 -0.89 -1.44 19.81
CA VAL A 181 -1.36 -2.44 18.83
C VAL A 181 -0.34 -2.61 17.70
N ALA A 182 0.17 -1.51 17.15
CA ALA A 182 1.16 -1.55 16.08
C ALA A 182 2.52 -2.10 16.53
N LEU A 183 2.98 -1.82 17.75
CA LEU A 183 4.20 -2.41 18.31
C LEU A 183 4.08 -3.92 18.47
N ILE A 184 2.96 -4.39 19.03
CA ILE A 184 2.69 -5.84 19.17
C ILE A 184 2.63 -6.49 17.79
N TRP A 185 1.96 -5.84 16.83
CA TRP A 185 1.85 -6.37 15.48
C TRP A 185 3.21 -6.43 14.78
N LEU A 186 4.03 -5.38 14.84
CA LEU A 186 5.40 -5.41 14.32
C LEU A 186 6.26 -6.49 14.99
N GLY A 187 6.09 -6.69 16.31
CA GLY A 187 6.74 -7.77 17.04
C GLY A 187 6.38 -9.14 16.45
N SER A 188 5.09 -9.40 16.26
CA SER A 188 4.62 -10.65 15.65
C SER A 188 5.11 -10.83 14.20
N LEU A 189 5.10 -9.75 13.41
CA LEU A 189 5.57 -9.76 12.03
C LEU A 189 7.08 -9.97 11.92
N SER A 190 7.86 -9.58 12.94
CA SER A 190 9.32 -9.74 12.94
C SER A 190 9.70 -11.20 13.12
N VAL A 191 8.86 -11.96 13.83
CA VAL A 191 9.06 -13.40 14.08
C VAL A 191 8.51 -14.25 12.93
N ALA A 192 7.41 -13.82 12.30
CA ALA A 192 6.70 -14.60 11.29
C ALA A 192 7.56 -15.13 10.11
N PRO A 193 8.50 -14.36 9.52
CA PRO A 193 9.37 -14.87 8.44
C PRO A 193 10.24 -16.06 8.84
N PHE A 194 10.52 -16.25 10.12
CA PHE A 194 11.31 -17.39 10.62
C PHE A 194 10.45 -18.63 10.89
N ILE A 195 9.14 -18.45 11.13
CA ILE A 195 8.20 -19.56 11.39
C ILE A 195 7.55 -20.03 10.09
N VAL A 196 7.12 -19.10 9.24
CA VAL A 196 6.40 -19.35 7.98
C VAL A 196 7.08 -18.64 6.80
N PRO A 197 8.34 -19.00 6.46
CA PRO A 197 9.12 -18.31 5.42
C PRO A 197 8.50 -18.42 4.03
N LEU A 198 7.89 -19.57 3.70
CA LEU A 198 7.27 -19.80 2.39
C LEU A 198 6.01 -18.96 2.20
N ASP A 199 5.21 -18.78 3.26
CA ASP A 199 3.99 -17.96 3.19
C ASP A 199 4.31 -16.51 2.82
N GLN A 200 5.52 -16.01 3.12
CA GLN A 200 5.92 -14.64 2.81
C GLN A 200 5.97 -14.32 1.31
N THR A 201 6.00 -15.33 0.42
CA THR A 201 5.94 -15.12 -1.03
C THR A 201 4.51 -15.06 -1.58
N ILE A 202 3.51 -15.48 -0.79
CA ILE A 202 2.11 -15.46 -1.18
C ILE A 202 1.62 -14.01 -1.33
N LEU A 203 0.99 -13.71 -2.47
CA LEU A 203 0.42 -12.39 -2.74
C LEU A 203 -1.04 -12.29 -2.26
N THR A 204 -1.77 -13.40 -2.33
CA THR A 204 -3.20 -13.47 -1.99
C THR A 204 -3.40 -14.48 -0.86
N PRO A 205 -2.95 -14.15 0.37
CA PRO A 205 -3.05 -15.05 1.51
C PRO A 205 -4.49 -15.29 1.91
N THR A 206 -4.70 -16.33 2.72
CA THR A 206 -5.96 -16.51 3.44
C THR A 206 -6.08 -15.53 4.61
N ALA A 207 -7.29 -15.34 5.15
CA ALA A 207 -7.54 -14.51 6.31
C ALA A 207 -6.69 -14.89 7.54
N ALA A 208 -6.36 -16.18 7.71
CA ALA A 208 -5.55 -16.68 8.82
C ALA A 208 -4.06 -16.36 8.67
N GLN A 209 -3.55 -16.37 7.44
CA GLN A 209 -2.15 -16.06 7.14
C GLN A 209 -1.88 -14.55 7.16
N LEU A 210 -2.87 -13.75 6.72
CA LEU A 210 -2.73 -12.31 6.52
C LEU A 210 -2.05 -11.57 7.69
N PRO A 211 -2.42 -11.78 8.97
CA PRO A 211 -1.81 -11.07 10.10
C PRO A 211 -0.29 -11.25 10.22
N PHE A 212 0.27 -12.31 9.63
CA PHE A 212 1.68 -12.69 9.73
C PHE A 212 2.51 -12.36 8.47
N MET A 213 1.91 -11.67 7.52
CA MET A 213 2.57 -11.31 6.26
C MET A 213 3.42 -10.04 6.42
N ALA A 214 4.71 -10.11 6.12
CA ALA A 214 5.67 -9.01 6.26
C ALA A 214 5.27 -7.73 5.50
N VAL A 215 4.45 -7.86 4.45
CA VAL A 215 3.90 -6.70 3.72
C VAL A 215 3.10 -5.76 4.63
N ASN A 216 2.49 -6.28 5.71
CA ASN A 216 1.76 -5.49 6.69
C ASN A 216 2.65 -4.64 7.61
N ALA A 217 3.97 -4.84 7.60
CA ALA A 217 4.89 -4.05 8.40
C ALA A 217 4.82 -2.56 8.05
N ALA A 218 4.50 -2.21 6.79
CA ALA A 218 4.30 -0.83 6.37
C ALA A 218 3.04 -0.21 7.01
N PHE A 219 1.91 -0.94 7.06
CA PHE A 219 0.70 -0.47 7.75
C PHE A 219 0.96 -0.25 9.25
N ALA A 220 1.57 -1.25 9.90
CA ALA A 220 1.86 -1.18 11.32
C ALA A 220 2.88 -0.07 11.65
N GLY A 221 3.94 0.07 10.87
CA GLY A 221 4.91 1.16 11.02
C GLY A 221 4.27 2.53 10.77
N GLY A 222 3.36 2.63 9.79
CA GLY A 222 2.56 3.84 9.56
C GLY A 222 1.72 4.24 10.77
N LEU A 223 1.10 3.26 11.46
CA LEU A 223 0.34 3.52 12.69
C LEU A 223 1.21 4.08 13.83
N LEU A 224 2.49 3.71 13.89
CA LEU A 224 3.45 4.22 14.89
C LEU A 224 3.94 5.62 14.60
N LEU A 225 3.78 6.08 13.36
CA LEU A 225 4.44 7.28 12.88
C LEU A 225 4.11 8.55 13.69
N PRO A 226 2.86 8.82 14.13
CA PRO A 226 2.57 9.95 15.00
C PRO A 226 3.37 9.91 16.31
N ARG A 227 3.60 8.72 16.88
CA ARG A 227 4.43 8.56 18.09
C ARG A 227 5.91 8.76 17.77
N LEU A 228 6.42 8.18 16.69
CA LEU A 228 7.82 8.37 16.27
C LEU A 228 8.15 9.83 16.01
N ILE A 229 7.23 10.58 15.40
CA ILE A 229 7.37 12.03 15.16
C ILE A 229 7.38 12.79 16.49
N ARG A 230 6.44 12.51 17.42
CA ARG A 230 6.42 13.17 18.74
C ARG A 230 7.69 12.93 19.55
N LEU A 231 8.30 11.76 19.40
CA LEU A 231 9.55 11.40 20.07
C LEU A 231 10.80 11.95 19.37
N GLY A 232 10.65 12.65 18.22
CA GLY A 232 11.79 13.18 17.46
C GLY A 232 12.65 12.11 16.78
N LEU A 233 12.13 10.89 16.61
CA LEU A 233 12.86 9.75 16.03
C LEU A 233 12.84 9.75 14.50
N VAL A 234 12.04 10.60 13.87
CA VAL A 234 12.02 10.77 12.42
C VAL A 234 13.01 11.87 12.05
N GLN A 235 14.20 11.47 11.59
CA GLN A 235 15.26 12.39 11.19
C GLN A 235 15.56 12.28 9.69
N PRO A 236 16.01 13.35 9.00
CA PRO A 236 16.30 13.31 7.58
C PRO A 236 17.41 12.31 7.25
N ALA A 237 18.43 12.21 8.11
CA ALA A 237 19.50 11.25 7.98
C ALA A 237 18.97 9.80 7.98
N LEU A 238 17.96 9.48 8.79
CA LEU A 238 17.35 8.15 8.81
C LEU A 238 16.56 7.87 7.54
N ALA A 239 15.88 8.87 6.96
CA ALA A 239 15.24 8.71 5.65
C ALA A 239 16.26 8.45 4.54
N VAL A 240 17.40 9.14 4.54
CA VAL A 240 18.49 8.89 3.59
C VAL A 240 19.09 7.50 3.77
N ILE A 241 19.38 7.09 5.01
CA ILE A 241 19.88 5.75 5.33
C ILE A 241 18.87 4.68 4.87
N ALA A 242 17.58 4.90 5.11
CA ALA A 242 16.53 3.95 4.72
C ALA A 242 16.35 3.89 3.19
N VAL A 243 16.56 4.99 2.46
CA VAL A 243 16.64 4.92 0.98
C VAL A 243 17.89 4.17 0.54
N GLY A 244 19.03 4.40 1.18
CA GLY A 244 20.27 3.67 0.92
C GLY A 244 20.14 2.16 1.16
N SER A 245 19.39 1.74 2.19
CA SER A 245 19.17 0.33 2.48
C SER A 245 18.34 -0.39 1.43
N MET A 246 17.55 0.32 0.60
CA MET A 246 16.89 -0.28 -0.58
C MET A 246 17.88 -0.87 -1.58
N LEU A 247 19.12 -0.38 -1.63
CA LEU A 247 20.16 -0.97 -2.47
C LEU A 247 20.57 -2.37 -2.03
N LEU A 248 20.33 -2.71 -0.75
CA LEU A 248 20.56 -4.05 -0.20
C LEU A 248 19.38 -5.01 -0.50
N SER A 249 18.25 -4.52 -1.01
CA SER A 249 17.12 -5.38 -1.34
C SER A 249 17.49 -6.36 -2.45
N GLY A 250 17.09 -7.62 -2.36
CA GLY A 250 17.56 -8.73 -3.20
C GLY A 250 18.75 -9.48 -2.60
N ALA A 251 19.40 -8.96 -1.55
CA ALA A 251 20.34 -9.73 -0.72
C ALA A 251 19.64 -10.55 0.37
N PHE A 252 18.35 -10.30 0.61
CA PHE A 252 17.54 -10.97 1.62
C PHE A 252 16.51 -11.92 1.00
N SER A 253 15.81 -12.69 1.84
CA SER A 253 14.59 -13.38 1.40
C SER A 253 13.53 -12.36 0.98
N PHE A 254 12.54 -12.78 0.19
CA PHE A 254 11.45 -11.89 -0.25
C PHE A 254 10.69 -11.25 0.93
N GLY A 255 10.54 -11.97 2.04
CA GLY A 255 10.00 -11.41 3.30
C GLY A 255 10.93 -10.35 3.91
N GLY A 256 12.24 -10.56 3.87
CA GLY A 256 13.24 -9.57 4.29
C GLY A 256 13.19 -8.31 3.42
N ASP A 257 13.07 -8.44 2.10
CA ASP A 257 12.93 -7.31 1.18
C ASP A 257 11.68 -6.47 1.46
N ARG A 258 10.55 -7.12 1.79
CA ARG A 258 9.33 -6.44 2.24
C ARG A 258 9.56 -5.63 3.52
N TRP A 259 10.37 -6.14 4.45
CA TRP A 259 10.74 -5.42 5.67
C TRP A 259 11.62 -4.20 5.40
N VAL A 260 12.62 -4.34 4.53
CA VAL A 260 13.43 -3.18 4.13
C VAL A 260 12.51 -2.13 3.48
N ALA A 261 11.64 -2.54 2.55
CA ALA A 261 10.69 -1.63 1.87
C ALA A 261 9.74 -0.94 2.85
N ALA A 262 9.21 -1.67 3.83
CA ALA A 262 8.36 -1.12 4.88
C ALA A 262 9.10 -0.08 5.73
N ALA A 263 10.33 -0.38 6.18
CA ALA A 263 11.12 0.57 6.95
C ALA A 263 11.41 1.85 6.13
N THR A 264 11.86 1.70 4.88
CA THR A 264 12.09 2.84 3.98
C THR A 264 10.83 3.67 3.76
N ALA A 265 9.70 3.03 3.49
CA ALA A 265 8.42 3.71 3.35
C ALA A 265 8.02 4.50 4.60
N VAL A 266 8.13 3.90 5.79
CA VAL A 266 7.78 4.55 7.06
C VAL A 266 8.65 5.77 7.33
N PHE A 267 9.96 5.69 7.07
CA PHE A 267 10.84 6.85 7.24
C PHE A 267 10.62 7.92 6.18
N LEU A 268 10.32 7.57 4.92
CA LEU A 268 9.97 8.53 3.87
C LEU A 268 8.66 9.26 4.17
N VAL A 269 7.61 8.54 4.58
CA VAL A 269 6.33 9.12 5.00
C VAL A 269 6.53 9.97 6.24
N GLY A 270 7.31 9.49 7.21
CA GLY A 270 7.71 10.24 8.38
C GLY A 270 8.36 11.56 8.03
N PHE A 271 9.36 11.52 7.16
CA PHE A 271 10.07 12.70 6.71
C PHE A 271 9.13 13.68 6.01
N ALA A 272 8.28 13.20 5.09
CA ALA A 272 7.29 14.02 4.38
C ALA A 272 6.31 14.74 5.32
N VAL A 273 5.93 14.10 6.44
CA VAL A 273 5.02 14.67 7.44
C VAL A 273 5.75 15.59 8.41
N ALA A 274 6.84 15.12 9.03
CA ALA A 274 7.57 15.83 10.08
C ALA A 274 8.31 17.07 9.55
N TYR A 275 8.76 17.01 8.31
CA TYR A 275 9.45 18.09 7.61
C TYR A 275 8.60 18.67 6.49
N ASP A 276 7.29 18.81 6.71
CA ASP A 276 6.44 19.76 5.97
C ASP A 276 6.86 21.19 6.31
N ARG A 277 8.13 21.51 6.05
CA ARG A 277 8.63 22.88 6.10
C ARG A 277 7.95 23.58 4.95
N THR A 278 7.30 24.67 5.29
CA THR A 278 6.82 25.74 4.42
C THR A 278 7.98 26.40 3.67
N PHE A 279 8.85 25.63 3.01
CA PHE A 279 9.55 26.15 1.85
C PHE A 279 8.45 26.57 0.88
N PRO A 280 8.42 27.85 0.45
CA PRO A 280 7.46 28.28 -0.54
C PRO A 280 7.81 27.57 -1.86
N VAL A 281 7.31 26.35 -2.01
CA VAL A 281 7.24 25.67 -3.29
C VAL A 281 6.41 26.59 -4.15
N HIS A 282 7.05 27.22 -5.12
CA HIS A 282 6.34 28.06 -6.07
C HIS A 282 5.30 27.18 -6.76
N ASP A 283 4.06 27.67 -6.86
CA ASP A 283 2.96 26.96 -7.51
C ASP A 283 3.11 26.95 -9.04
N GLY A 284 4.24 26.43 -9.49
CA GLY A 284 4.57 26.20 -10.87
C GLY A 284 3.80 25.00 -11.45
N VAL A 285 3.99 24.79 -12.75
CA VAL A 285 3.34 23.69 -13.48
C VAL A 285 3.70 22.33 -12.88
N VAL A 286 4.98 22.10 -12.55
CA VAL A 286 5.46 20.82 -11.98
C VAL A 286 4.77 20.51 -10.65
N ALA A 287 4.72 21.48 -9.74
CA ALA A 287 4.12 21.32 -8.43
C ALA A 287 2.63 20.96 -8.53
N ARG A 288 1.88 21.66 -9.39
CA ARG A 288 0.46 21.37 -9.67
C ARG A 288 0.25 20.01 -10.34
N SER A 289 1.16 19.60 -11.22
CA SER A 289 1.10 18.28 -11.86
C SER A 289 1.32 17.16 -10.86
N LEU A 290 2.28 17.30 -9.94
CA LEU A 290 2.51 16.33 -8.86
C LEU A 290 1.32 16.26 -7.88
N ASP A 291 0.69 17.39 -7.57
CA ASP A 291 -0.52 17.41 -6.74
C ASP A 291 -1.67 16.60 -7.38
N ARG A 292 -1.87 16.79 -8.69
CA ARG A 292 -2.88 16.06 -9.48
C ARG A 292 -2.54 14.59 -9.65
N LEU A 293 -1.27 14.25 -9.87
CA LEU A 293 -0.85 12.86 -9.96
C LEU A 293 -1.02 12.13 -8.62
N GLY A 294 -0.80 12.83 -7.51
CA GLY A 294 -1.08 12.33 -6.16
C GLY A 294 -2.56 12.10 -5.89
N ASP A 295 -3.42 12.99 -6.40
CA ASP A 295 -4.88 12.85 -6.39
C ASP A 295 -5.34 11.60 -7.16
N TRP A 296 -4.84 11.45 -8.38
CA TRP A 296 -5.22 10.36 -9.29
C TRP A 296 -4.44 9.06 -9.04
N SER A 297 -3.56 9.04 -8.03
CA SER A 297 -2.65 7.93 -7.77
C SER A 297 -3.39 6.60 -7.58
N TYR A 298 -4.58 6.64 -6.97
CA TYR A 298 -5.39 5.46 -6.75
C TYR A 298 -6.00 4.92 -8.05
N ALA A 299 -6.55 5.80 -8.89
CA ALA A 299 -7.07 5.43 -10.20
C ALA A 299 -5.96 4.88 -11.12
N LEU A 300 -4.80 5.53 -11.14
CA LEU A 300 -3.61 5.05 -11.85
C LEU A 300 -3.19 3.67 -11.37
N TYR A 301 -3.16 3.47 -10.06
CA TYR A 301 -2.86 2.18 -9.46
C TYR A 301 -3.84 1.10 -9.91
N LEU A 302 -5.14 1.37 -9.99
CA LEU A 302 -6.12 0.37 -10.44
C LEU A 302 -5.98 -0.01 -11.92
N CYS A 303 -5.74 0.95 -12.82
CA CYS A 303 -5.84 0.68 -14.26
C CYS A 303 -4.51 0.32 -14.93
N HIS A 304 -3.35 0.62 -14.35
CA HIS A 304 -2.08 0.55 -15.08
C HIS A 304 -1.71 -0.84 -15.58
N ALA A 305 -1.68 -1.87 -14.71
CA ALA A 305 -1.24 -3.20 -15.07
C ALA A 305 -2.03 -3.83 -16.23
N PRO A 306 -3.38 -3.87 -16.22
CA PRO A 306 -4.16 -4.43 -17.34
C PRO A 306 -4.03 -3.61 -18.62
N LEU A 307 -3.84 -2.29 -18.53
CA LEU A 307 -3.58 -1.44 -19.70
C LEU A 307 -2.21 -1.74 -20.32
N ILE A 308 -1.17 -1.87 -19.48
CA ILE A 308 0.18 -2.24 -19.92
C ILE A 308 0.16 -3.62 -20.55
N ILE A 309 -0.37 -4.63 -19.85
CA ILE A 309 -0.50 -6.00 -20.37
C ILE A 309 -1.27 -6.01 -21.69
N GLY A 310 -2.36 -5.26 -21.78
CA GLY A 310 -3.16 -5.16 -22.99
C GLY A 310 -2.37 -4.60 -24.17
N LEU A 311 -1.60 -3.55 -23.95
CA LEU A 311 -0.68 -3.00 -24.93
C LEU A 311 0.39 -4.03 -25.34
N MET A 312 1.03 -4.71 -24.39
CA MET A 312 2.07 -5.71 -24.66
C MET A 312 1.54 -6.90 -25.47
N ILE A 313 0.34 -7.39 -25.16
CA ILE A 313 -0.29 -8.50 -25.89
C ILE A 313 -0.66 -8.09 -27.32
N SER A 314 -1.07 -6.84 -27.53
CA SER A 314 -1.45 -6.35 -28.87
C SER A 314 -0.26 -6.28 -29.84
N ARG A 315 0.99 -6.30 -29.34
CA ARG A 315 2.23 -6.28 -30.11
C ARG A 315 2.20 -5.28 -31.28
N PRO A 316 1.96 -3.99 -31.02
CA PRO A 316 1.97 -3.00 -32.08
C PRO A 316 3.34 -2.97 -32.77
N PRO A 317 3.41 -2.66 -34.07
CA PRO A 317 4.65 -2.68 -34.86
C PRO A 317 5.52 -1.45 -34.56
N ILE A 318 5.96 -1.32 -33.31
CA ILE A 318 6.80 -0.23 -32.81
C ILE A 318 8.01 -0.80 -32.05
N PRO A 319 9.13 -0.06 -31.96
CA PRO A 319 10.29 -0.47 -31.18
C PRO A 319 9.98 -0.68 -29.69
N ALA A 320 10.74 -1.55 -29.03
CA ALA A 320 10.54 -1.91 -27.63
C ALA A 320 10.61 -0.69 -26.68
N GLU A 321 11.45 0.29 -27.00
CA GLU A 321 11.59 1.54 -26.25
C GLU A 321 10.31 2.37 -26.32
N LEU A 322 9.73 2.51 -27.51
CA LEU A 322 8.48 3.23 -27.70
C LEU A 322 7.30 2.47 -27.06
N LEU A 323 7.34 1.14 -27.09
CA LEU A 323 6.37 0.29 -26.42
C LEU A 323 6.41 0.45 -24.90
N TRP A 324 7.61 0.54 -24.30
CA TRP A 324 7.78 0.85 -22.89
C TRP A 324 7.26 2.25 -22.54
N VAL A 325 7.62 3.27 -23.33
CA VAL A 325 7.13 4.65 -23.16
C VAL A 325 5.60 4.69 -23.23
N ALA A 326 4.99 4.00 -24.20
CA ALA A 326 3.54 3.88 -24.30
C ALA A 326 2.93 3.12 -23.10
N GLY A 327 3.63 2.11 -22.57
CA GLY A 327 3.26 1.41 -21.34
C GLY A 327 3.28 2.30 -20.11
N VAL A 328 4.13 3.32 -20.05
CA VAL A 328 4.15 4.30 -18.94
C VAL A 328 3.12 5.40 -19.15
N LEU A 329 3.11 6.03 -20.33
CA LEU A 329 2.28 7.20 -20.63
C LEU A 329 0.79 6.85 -20.83
N GLY A 330 0.50 5.67 -21.40
CA GLY A 330 -0.86 5.21 -21.65
C GLY A 330 -1.71 5.16 -20.37
N PRO A 331 -1.29 4.39 -19.34
CA PRO A 331 -1.93 4.41 -18.03
C PRO A 331 -2.05 5.78 -17.38
N LEU A 332 -1.01 6.62 -17.49
CA LEU A 332 -1.04 7.98 -16.94
C LEU A 332 -2.17 8.81 -17.56
N CYS A 333 -2.35 8.73 -18.88
CA CYS A 333 -3.43 9.42 -19.59
C CYS A 333 -4.81 8.85 -19.23
N VAL A 334 -4.95 7.52 -19.18
CA VAL A 334 -6.23 6.85 -18.85
C VAL A 334 -6.62 7.05 -17.38
N ALA A 335 -5.66 7.22 -16.49
CA ALA A 335 -5.91 7.48 -15.07
C ALA A 335 -6.55 8.85 -14.81
N ILE A 336 -6.38 9.83 -15.72
CA ILE A 336 -6.94 11.19 -15.55
C ILE A 336 -8.47 11.15 -15.42
N PRO A 337 -9.24 10.62 -16.40
CA PRO A 337 -10.70 10.57 -16.28
C PRO A 337 -11.14 9.73 -15.08
N TYR A 338 -10.52 8.57 -14.82
CA TYR A 338 -10.86 7.76 -13.64
C TYR A 338 -10.58 8.49 -12.33
N GLY A 339 -9.49 9.24 -12.23
CA GLY A 339 -9.14 10.02 -11.05
C GLY A 339 -10.11 11.18 -10.80
N ILE A 340 -10.59 11.83 -11.86
CA ILE A 340 -11.65 12.86 -11.76
C ILE A 340 -12.95 12.22 -11.26
N ILE A 341 -13.32 11.06 -11.80
CA ILE A 341 -14.51 10.30 -11.37
C ILE A 341 -14.37 9.89 -9.90
N ASP A 342 -13.22 9.32 -9.51
CA ASP A 342 -12.93 8.87 -8.14
C ASP A 342 -13.18 9.98 -7.11
N ILE A 343 -12.54 11.14 -7.31
CA ILE A 343 -12.62 12.26 -6.37
C ILE A 343 -14.06 12.76 -6.24
N ARG A 344 -14.75 12.94 -7.37
CA ARG A 344 -16.13 13.44 -7.38
C ARG A 344 -17.09 12.43 -6.76
N LEU A 345 -16.98 11.17 -7.14
CA LEU A 345 -17.81 10.09 -6.65
C LEU A 345 -17.63 9.91 -5.14
N TYR A 346 -16.38 9.87 -4.67
CA TYR A 346 -16.10 9.79 -3.24
C TYR A 346 -16.67 11.00 -2.48
N ALA A 347 -16.52 12.22 -3.00
CA ALA A 347 -17.07 13.42 -2.37
C ALA A 347 -18.61 13.42 -2.30
N ILE A 348 -19.29 12.83 -3.29
CA ILE A 348 -20.74 12.66 -3.28
C ILE A 348 -21.15 11.61 -2.24
N LEU A 349 -20.54 10.42 -2.30
CA LEU A 349 -20.86 9.31 -1.40
C LEU A 349 -20.56 9.63 0.06
N LYS A 350 -19.41 10.28 0.32
CA LYS A 350 -19.03 10.74 1.65
C LYS A 350 -20.07 11.70 2.22
N ARG A 351 -20.48 12.72 1.45
CA ARG A 351 -21.53 13.66 1.89
C ARG A 351 -22.83 12.93 2.22
N GLY A 352 -23.24 11.96 1.39
CA GLY A 352 -24.40 11.12 1.66
C GLY A 352 -24.30 10.40 3.01
N ILE A 353 -23.15 9.79 3.33
CA ILE A 353 -22.90 9.11 4.60
C ILE A 353 -22.89 10.08 5.79
N ASP A 354 -22.24 11.23 5.64
CA ASP A 354 -22.17 12.26 6.70
C ASP A 354 -23.59 12.74 7.06
N THR A 355 -24.49 12.86 6.08
CA THR A 355 -25.89 13.28 6.29
C THR A 355 -26.84 12.14 6.68
N ALA A 356 -26.43 10.88 6.56
CA ALA A 356 -27.31 9.74 6.82
C ALA A 356 -27.62 9.59 8.34
N PRO A 357 -28.76 8.98 8.71
CA PRO A 357 -29.02 8.59 10.09
C PRO A 357 -27.96 7.61 10.59
N GLY A 358 -27.64 7.65 11.89
CA GLY A 358 -26.67 6.74 12.50
C GLY A 358 -26.99 5.26 12.28
N LEU A 359 -28.27 4.90 12.30
CA LEU A 359 -28.75 3.54 12.04
C LEU A 359 -28.35 3.03 10.64
N VAL A 360 -28.38 3.90 9.63
CA VAL A 360 -27.99 3.55 8.26
C VAL A 360 -26.49 3.27 8.19
N ARG A 361 -25.65 4.10 8.84
CA ARG A 361 -24.19 3.86 8.90
C ARG A 361 -23.87 2.56 9.61
N ILE A 362 -24.53 2.27 10.73
CA ILE A 362 -24.39 1.01 11.46
C ILE A 362 -24.78 -0.17 10.57
N ALA A 363 -25.91 -0.08 9.86
CA ALA A 363 -26.39 -1.14 8.99
C ALA A 363 -25.38 -1.43 7.85
N ILE A 364 -24.90 -0.40 7.14
CA ILE A 364 -23.94 -0.57 6.03
C ILE A 364 -22.65 -1.24 6.54
N ALA A 365 -22.06 -0.70 7.60
CA ALA A 365 -20.83 -1.25 8.16
C ALA A 365 -21.03 -2.66 8.73
N SER A 366 -22.16 -2.94 9.39
CA SER A 366 -22.46 -4.29 9.91
C SER A 366 -22.64 -5.31 8.79
N VAL A 367 -23.39 -4.97 7.74
CA VAL A 367 -23.58 -5.84 6.58
C VAL A 367 -22.25 -6.11 5.89
N TYR A 368 -21.42 -5.08 5.71
CA TYR A 368 -20.09 -5.24 5.13
C TYR A 368 -19.20 -6.18 5.97
N VAL A 369 -19.13 -5.98 7.29
CA VAL A 369 -18.32 -6.85 8.17
C VAL A 369 -18.87 -8.28 8.19
N ALA A 370 -20.19 -8.44 8.29
CA ALA A 370 -20.81 -9.77 8.25
C ALA A 370 -20.50 -10.50 6.94
N ALA A 371 -20.61 -9.81 5.80
CA ALA A 371 -20.25 -10.37 4.50
C ALA A 371 -18.74 -10.70 4.42
N PHE A 372 -17.88 -9.79 4.87
CA PHE A 372 -16.43 -10.00 4.92
C PHE A 372 -16.06 -11.25 5.71
N LEU A 373 -16.60 -11.38 6.93
CA LEU A 373 -16.35 -12.53 7.81
C LEU A 373 -16.96 -13.82 7.25
N ALA A 374 -18.15 -13.76 6.66
CA ALA A 374 -18.78 -14.93 6.03
C ALA A 374 -17.96 -15.45 4.85
N VAL A 375 -17.48 -14.56 3.97
CA VAL A 375 -16.62 -14.91 2.83
C VAL A 375 -15.29 -15.46 3.31
N ALA A 376 -14.64 -14.81 4.28
CA ALA A 376 -13.37 -15.27 4.85
C ALA A 376 -13.50 -16.65 5.53
N GLY A 377 -14.55 -16.84 6.35
CA GLY A 377 -14.82 -18.09 7.04
C GLY A 377 -15.19 -19.22 6.07
N PHE A 378 -16.00 -18.92 5.05
CA PHE A 378 -16.34 -19.90 4.01
C PHE A 378 -15.08 -20.34 3.26
N ALA A 379 -14.24 -19.39 2.82
CA ALA A 379 -12.99 -19.69 2.14
C ALA A 379 -12.04 -20.53 3.01
N ALA A 380 -11.96 -20.24 4.31
CA ALA A 380 -11.11 -21.00 5.24
C ALA A 380 -11.60 -22.43 5.47
N ILE A 381 -12.92 -22.66 5.52
CA ILE A 381 -13.50 -23.99 5.85
C ILE A 381 -13.64 -24.86 4.60
N ARG A 382 -14.14 -24.29 3.51
CA ARG A 382 -14.52 -25.02 2.29
C ARG A 382 -13.50 -24.89 1.17
N GLY A 383 -12.58 -23.94 1.27
CA GLY A 383 -11.80 -23.47 0.13
C GLY A 383 -12.67 -22.70 -0.87
N THR A 384 -12.04 -21.99 -1.79
CA THR A 384 -12.74 -21.34 -2.92
C THR A 384 -12.64 -22.15 -4.22
N GLY A 385 -12.07 -23.37 -4.15
CA GLY A 385 -11.58 -24.14 -5.29
C GLY A 385 -10.36 -23.47 -5.93
N ALA A 386 -9.90 -23.95 -7.10
CA ALA A 386 -9.10 -23.15 -8.03
C ALA A 386 -9.99 -22.83 -9.24
N THR A 387 -9.91 -21.61 -9.78
CA THR A 387 -10.52 -21.35 -11.09
C THR A 387 -9.72 -22.13 -12.12
N ALA A 388 -10.38 -22.90 -12.98
CA ALA A 388 -9.71 -23.66 -14.05
C ALA A 388 -8.91 -22.76 -15.02
N GLN A 389 -9.18 -21.46 -14.99
CA GLN A 389 -8.52 -20.40 -15.76
C GLN A 389 -7.53 -19.57 -14.93
N ALA A 390 -7.40 -19.78 -13.61
CA ALA A 390 -6.34 -19.13 -12.85
C ALA A 390 -5.01 -19.64 -13.39
N PRO A 391 -4.14 -18.76 -13.92
CA PRO A 391 -2.78 -19.17 -14.22
C PRO A 391 -2.14 -19.68 -12.92
N ILE A 392 -1.30 -20.72 -13.01
CA ILE A 392 -0.53 -21.29 -11.88
C ILE A 392 0.31 -20.22 -11.14
N ALA A 393 0.48 -19.03 -11.72
CA ALA A 393 0.89 -17.84 -10.98
C ALA A 393 0.20 -16.61 -11.58
N GLN A 394 -0.53 -15.85 -10.75
CA GLN A 394 -0.73 -14.43 -11.02
C GLN A 394 0.64 -13.82 -11.35
N PRO A 395 0.82 -13.15 -12.49
CA PRO A 395 2.14 -12.80 -13.00
C PRO A 395 2.66 -11.55 -12.28
N VAL A 396 2.97 -11.67 -10.99
CA VAL A 396 3.81 -10.73 -10.24
C VAL A 396 4.92 -11.58 -9.60
N ALA A 397 6.15 -11.17 -9.85
CA ALA A 397 7.39 -11.93 -9.64
C ALA A 397 7.41 -12.86 -8.41
N ALA A 398 7.44 -14.16 -8.65
CA ALA A 398 8.49 -14.95 -8.03
C ALA A 398 9.79 -14.53 -8.72
N PRO A 399 10.81 -14.01 -8.01
CA PRO A 399 12.14 -13.88 -8.57
C PRO A 399 12.53 -15.24 -9.14
N ARG A 400 13.08 -15.26 -10.37
CA ARG A 400 13.82 -16.45 -10.78
C ARG A 400 14.94 -16.60 -9.76
N VAL A 401 14.90 -17.66 -8.96
CA VAL A 401 16.10 -18.16 -8.30
C VAL A 401 17.10 -18.33 -9.44
N PRO A 402 18.27 -17.68 -9.42
CA PRO A 402 19.29 -17.93 -10.42
C PRO A 402 19.46 -19.44 -10.46
N SER A 403 19.24 -20.06 -11.62
CA SER A 403 19.76 -21.39 -11.84
C SER A 403 21.23 -21.28 -11.48
N THR A 404 21.65 -22.01 -10.44
CA THR A 404 23.05 -22.20 -10.15
C THR A 404 23.65 -22.88 -11.38
N GLU A 405 24.05 -22.09 -12.37
CA GLU A 405 25.12 -22.51 -13.26
C GLU A 405 26.29 -22.84 -12.35
N PRO A 406 26.82 -24.05 -12.39
CA PRO A 406 28.00 -24.39 -11.61
C PRO A 406 29.21 -23.72 -12.28
N THR A 407 29.36 -22.40 -12.11
CA THR A 407 30.66 -21.74 -12.26
C THR A 407 31.48 -22.00 -11.00
N ALA A 408 31.89 -23.26 -10.86
CA ALA A 408 33.04 -23.67 -10.07
C ALA A 408 33.60 -24.93 -10.73
N PRO A 409 34.88 -24.97 -11.14
CA PRO A 409 35.49 -26.20 -11.61
C PRO A 409 35.64 -27.15 -10.40
N THR A 410 34.70 -28.08 -10.26
CA THR A 410 34.77 -29.12 -9.24
C THR A 410 35.92 -30.07 -9.59
N LEU A 411 37.06 -29.91 -8.91
CA LEU A 411 38.25 -30.77 -9.02
C LEU A 411 38.07 -32.13 -8.29
N VAL A 412 36.90 -32.76 -8.39
CA VAL A 412 36.67 -34.10 -7.82
C VAL A 412 35.93 -34.96 -8.84
N PRO A 413 36.51 -36.08 -9.31
CA PRO A 413 35.81 -36.99 -10.21
C PRO A 413 34.65 -37.66 -9.48
N VAL A 414 33.45 -37.60 -10.06
CA VAL A 414 32.28 -38.36 -9.61
C VAL A 414 32.51 -39.85 -9.98
N PRO A 415 32.28 -40.82 -9.08
CA PRO A 415 32.40 -42.23 -9.41
C PRO A 415 31.25 -42.65 -10.34
N THR A 416 31.58 -43.23 -11.49
CA THR A 416 30.62 -43.82 -12.43
C THR A 416 29.99 -45.09 -11.85
N VAL A 417 28.69 -45.08 -11.60
CA VAL A 417 27.91 -46.29 -11.30
C VAL A 417 27.49 -46.95 -12.63
N PRO A 418 27.73 -48.26 -12.85
CA PRO A 418 27.34 -48.92 -14.09
C PRO A 418 25.81 -49.12 -14.17
N VAL A 419 25.24 -48.83 -15.34
CA VAL A 419 23.83 -49.09 -15.68
C VAL A 419 23.65 -50.58 -16.00
N PRO A 420 22.68 -51.30 -15.40
CA PRO A 420 22.40 -52.69 -15.76
C PRO A 420 21.65 -52.79 -17.11
N PRO A 421 21.84 -53.88 -17.87
CA PRO A 421 21.23 -54.02 -19.19
C PRO A 421 19.71 -54.23 -19.12
N PRO A 422 18.96 -53.84 -20.17
CA PRO A 422 17.50 -53.92 -20.17
C PRO A 422 17.00 -55.38 -20.24
N LEU A 423 16.05 -55.70 -19.37
CA LEU A 423 15.29 -56.94 -19.37
C LEU A 423 14.50 -57.08 -20.68
N ARG A 424 14.79 -58.13 -21.45
CA ARG A 424 13.93 -58.61 -22.54
C ARG A 424 12.84 -59.50 -21.93
N LEU A 425 11.58 -59.14 -22.11
CA LEU A 425 10.44 -60.02 -21.82
C LEU A 425 10.03 -60.76 -23.11
N PRO A 426 9.67 -62.05 -23.05
CA PRO A 426 9.05 -62.80 -24.15
C PRO A 426 7.59 -62.40 -24.41
#